data_AF-A0A9E1J4M8-F1
#
_entry.id   AF-A0A9E1J4M8-F1
#
_cell.length_a   1.000
_cell.length_b   1.000
_cell.length_c   1.000
_cell.angle_alpha   90.00
_cell.angle_beta   90.00
_cell.angle_gamma   90.00
#
_symmetry.space_group_name_H-M   'P 1'
#
loop_
_entity.id
_entity.type
_entity.pdbx_description
1 polymer ?
#
loop_
_entity_poly.entity_id
_entity_poly.type
_entity_poly.pdbx_seq_one_letter_code
_entity_poly.pdbx_strand_id
1 'polypeptide(L)'
;EMPLDQLAQAANVDLLPPVTDHARPPVDEDALAQAAALLAGAKAPMIFIGGGAVESGEAVQALAEMLQAPVIANRTGRGILSDRHYLSMTQLAGHRLWASADVVLAVGTRLQPPRMNWGTDDDLKIIHLDIDPVEIKRIATPDVAIVGDAQDIMPALVDAVGKLAPGRASREDELAAVQGGVHEMLLDRLGPQMAWIKVLREALDDDGIFVDELTQVGYVSRVAMPVYRPRSFLTSAYQGTLGCGLATAIGAKIANPDRQVLSINGDGGFMYNVQELATAVK
;
A
#
# COMPACT_ATOMS: atom_id res chain seq x y z
N GLU A 1 -18.81 -23.15 10.24
CA GLU A 1 -18.94 -24.61 10.33
C GLU A 1 -20.40 -24.98 10.07
N MET A 2 -20.66 -26.02 9.29
CA MET A 2 -22.02 -26.45 8.95
C MET A 2 -22.13 -27.95 9.15
N PRO A 3 -23.00 -28.43 10.07
CA PRO A 3 -23.20 -29.86 10.29
C PRO A 3 -23.68 -30.57 9.01
N LEU A 4 -23.21 -31.79 8.75
CA LEU A 4 -23.54 -32.53 7.52
C LEU A 4 -25.03 -32.85 7.41
N ASP A 5 -25.69 -33.12 8.53
CA ASP A 5 -27.14 -33.34 8.62
C ASP A 5 -27.93 -32.08 8.28
N GLN A 6 -27.39 -30.89 8.57
CA GLN A 6 -28.00 -29.61 8.19
C GLN A 6 -27.74 -29.28 6.72
N LEU A 7 -26.52 -29.51 6.22
CA LEU A 7 -26.17 -29.29 4.81
C LEU A 7 -27.03 -30.11 3.84
N ALA A 8 -27.41 -31.33 4.24
CA ALA A 8 -28.23 -32.23 3.41
C ALA A 8 -29.73 -31.90 3.44
N GLN A 9 -30.19 -31.00 4.30
CA GLN A 9 -31.61 -30.65 4.40
C GLN A 9 -32.03 -29.75 3.24
N ALA A 10 -33.27 -29.97 2.78
CA ALA A 10 -33.95 -29.07 1.86
C ALA A 10 -35.00 -28.27 2.62
N ALA A 11 -35.03 -26.96 2.39
CA ALA A 11 -36.03 -26.06 2.91
C ALA A 11 -36.44 -25.07 1.83
N ASN A 12 -37.68 -24.58 1.89
CA ASN A 12 -38.06 -23.40 1.11
C ASN A 12 -37.32 -22.21 1.72
N VAL A 13 -36.46 -21.57 0.92
CA VAL A 13 -35.68 -20.41 1.35
C VAL A 13 -35.96 -19.24 0.43
N ASP A 14 -36.07 -18.06 1.02
CA ASP A 14 -36.05 -16.81 0.28
C ASP A 14 -34.59 -16.40 0.08
N LEU A 15 -34.21 -16.14 -1.17
CA LEU A 15 -32.89 -15.58 -1.46
C LEU A 15 -32.85 -14.15 -0.94
N LEU A 16 -31.96 -13.90 0.00
CA LEU A 16 -31.69 -12.54 0.46
C LEU A 16 -31.01 -11.76 -0.68
N PRO A 17 -31.38 -10.49 -0.89
CA PRO A 17 -30.62 -9.64 -1.80
C PRO A 17 -29.17 -9.52 -1.28
N PRO A 18 -28.19 -9.32 -2.17
CA PRO A 18 -26.83 -9.06 -1.74
C PRO A 18 -26.81 -7.85 -0.80
N VAL A 19 -26.01 -7.93 0.26
CA VAL A 19 -25.73 -6.78 1.12
C VAL A 19 -24.88 -5.81 0.31
N THR A 20 -25.50 -4.76 -0.21
CA THR A 20 -24.82 -3.70 -0.98
C THR A 20 -24.61 -2.43 -0.16
N ASP A 21 -25.28 -2.31 0.99
CA ASP A 21 -25.17 -1.16 1.88
C ASP A 21 -24.07 -1.42 2.91
N HIS A 22 -22.86 -0.98 2.57
CA HIS A 22 -21.80 -0.80 3.54
C HIS A 22 -21.89 0.64 4.04
N ALA A 23 -22.36 0.82 5.28
CA ALA A 23 -22.49 2.13 5.89
C ALA A 23 -21.17 2.89 5.79
N ARG A 24 -21.14 3.96 5.00
CA ARG A 24 -20.00 4.85 4.88
C ARG A 24 -20.14 5.96 5.91
N PRO A 25 -19.11 6.24 6.72
CA PRO A 25 -19.14 7.39 7.61
C PRO A 25 -19.34 8.68 6.81
N PRO A 26 -20.18 9.62 7.28
CA PRO A 26 -20.30 10.92 6.63
C PRO A 26 -18.96 11.66 6.70
N VAL A 27 -18.72 12.52 5.72
CA VAL A 27 -17.52 13.38 5.69
C VAL A 27 -17.59 14.38 6.84
N ASP A 28 -16.56 14.38 7.70
CA ASP A 28 -16.35 15.41 8.70
C ASP A 28 -15.69 16.62 8.03
N GLU A 29 -16.50 17.62 7.67
CA GLU A 29 -16.07 18.83 6.96
C GLU A 29 -15.06 19.65 7.78
N ASP A 30 -15.16 19.66 9.11
CA ASP A 30 -14.24 20.41 9.97
C ASP A 30 -12.86 19.73 9.98
N ALA A 31 -12.82 18.40 10.12
CA ALA A 31 -11.58 17.63 10.04
C ALA A 31 -10.95 17.71 8.64
N LEU A 32 -11.77 17.67 7.59
CA LEU A 32 -11.33 17.84 6.20
C LEU A 32 -10.69 19.21 5.98
N ALA A 33 -11.33 20.29 6.46
CA ALA A 33 -10.81 21.64 6.34
C ALA A 33 -9.50 21.84 7.11
N GLN A 34 -9.39 21.27 8.31
CA GLN A 34 -8.16 21.29 9.11
C GLN A 34 -7.02 20.55 8.40
N ALA A 35 -7.28 19.35 7.86
CA ALA A 35 -6.31 18.59 7.09
C ALA A 35 -5.85 19.35 5.83
N ALA A 36 -6.79 19.96 5.10
CA ALA A 36 -6.47 20.74 3.91
C ALA A 36 -5.59 21.95 4.24
N ALA A 37 -5.87 22.66 5.33
CA ALA A 37 -5.07 23.80 5.77
C ALA A 37 -3.64 23.39 6.16
N LEU A 38 -3.48 22.29 6.91
CA LEU A 38 -2.16 21.75 7.26
C LEU A 38 -1.36 21.36 6.01
N LEU A 39 -1.99 20.62 5.09
CA LEU A 39 -1.33 20.18 3.85
C LEU A 39 -0.95 21.37 2.97
N ALA A 40 -1.83 22.35 2.80
CA ALA A 40 -1.57 23.55 2.01
C ALA A 40 -0.38 24.35 2.58
N GLY A 41 -0.27 24.44 3.91
CA GLY A 41 0.80 25.16 4.62
C GLY A 41 2.12 24.38 4.80
N ALA A 42 2.12 23.06 4.56
CA ALA A 42 3.31 22.21 4.75
C ALA A 42 4.47 22.64 3.83
N LYS A 43 5.71 22.55 4.29
CA LYS A 43 6.91 22.80 3.47
C LYS A 43 7.45 21.50 2.87
N ALA A 44 7.36 20.40 3.61
CA ALA A 44 7.85 19.08 3.22
C ALA A 44 6.79 18.00 3.51
N PRO A 45 5.62 18.06 2.84
CA PRO A 45 4.57 17.07 3.05
C PRO A 45 4.99 15.70 2.54
N MET A 46 4.52 14.64 3.19
CA MET A 46 4.63 13.26 2.71
C MET A 46 3.25 12.60 2.73
N ILE A 47 3.00 11.67 1.81
CA ILE A 47 1.78 10.86 1.80
C ILE A 47 2.17 9.41 2.05
N PHE A 48 1.53 8.77 3.02
CA PHE A 48 1.75 7.38 3.34
C PHE A 48 0.47 6.58 3.11
N ILE A 49 0.51 5.61 2.21
CA ILE A 49 -0.67 4.87 1.78
C ILE A 49 -0.60 3.39 2.15
N GLY A 50 -1.75 2.82 2.49
CA GLY A 50 -1.94 1.39 2.71
C GLY A 50 -3.02 0.83 1.81
N GLY A 51 -3.36 -0.44 2.02
CA GLY A 51 -4.39 -1.12 1.23
C GLY A 51 -5.79 -0.51 1.33
N GLY A 52 -6.08 0.29 2.37
CA GLY A 52 -7.35 1.01 2.49
C GLY A 52 -7.52 2.17 1.50
N ALA A 53 -6.44 2.58 0.82
CA ALA A 53 -6.45 3.63 -0.21
C ALA A 53 -6.50 3.08 -1.64
N VAL A 54 -6.72 1.77 -1.81
CA VAL A 54 -6.50 1.06 -3.09
C VAL A 54 -7.36 1.57 -4.23
N GLU A 55 -8.56 2.06 -3.93
CA GLU A 55 -9.51 2.62 -4.89
C GLU A 55 -9.38 4.15 -5.06
N SER A 56 -8.37 4.77 -4.42
CA SER A 56 -8.19 6.24 -4.40
C SER A 56 -6.98 6.71 -5.20
N GLY A 57 -6.45 5.88 -6.12
CA GLY A 57 -5.18 6.13 -6.82
C GLY A 57 -5.12 7.46 -7.57
N GLU A 58 -6.17 7.80 -8.32
CA GLU A 58 -6.24 9.08 -9.06
C GLU A 58 -6.17 10.29 -8.13
N ALA A 59 -6.93 10.27 -7.04
CA ALA A 59 -6.93 11.36 -6.05
C ALA A 59 -5.61 11.43 -5.27
N VAL A 60 -5.00 10.29 -4.93
CA VAL A 60 -3.66 10.24 -4.32
C VAL A 60 -2.63 10.87 -5.25
N GLN A 61 -2.63 10.53 -6.54
CA GLN A 61 -1.72 11.10 -7.52
C GLN A 61 -1.94 12.61 -7.67
N ALA A 62 -3.18 13.06 -7.84
CA ALA A 62 -3.51 14.47 -8.00
C ALA A 62 -3.05 15.30 -6.78
N LEU A 63 -3.29 14.81 -5.55
CA LEU A 63 -2.83 15.48 -4.34
C LEU A 63 -1.31 15.51 -4.23
N ALA A 64 -0.65 14.38 -4.54
CA ALA A 64 0.80 14.26 -4.51
C ALA A 64 1.47 15.23 -5.48
N GLU A 65 0.98 15.32 -6.72
CA GLU A 65 1.48 16.24 -7.75
C GLU A 65 1.25 17.70 -7.35
N MET A 66 0.09 18.03 -6.81
CA MET A 66 -0.23 19.39 -6.35
C MET A 66 0.70 19.84 -5.21
N LEU A 67 0.97 18.96 -4.26
CA LEU A 67 1.80 19.23 -3.07
C LEU A 67 3.28 18.94 -3.30
N GLN A 68 3.65 18.34 -4.42
CA GLN A 68 4.97 17.75 -4.65
C GLN A 68 5.40 16.87 -3.46
N ALA A 69 4.46 16.08 -2.97
CA ALA A 69 4.61 15.22 -1.80
C ALA A 69 5.04 13.82 -2.25
N PRO A 70 6.19 13.28 -1.80
CA PRO A 70 6.51 11.88 -2.02
C PRO A 70 5.44 10.99 -1.39
N VAL A 71 5.07 9.95 -2.14
CA VAL A 71 4.09 8.93 -1.78
C VAL A 71 4.83 7.64 -1.43
N ILE A 72 4.62 7.16 -0.21
CA ILE A 72 5.26 5.97 0.33
C ILE A 72 4.15 4.95 0.60
N ALA A 73 4.18 3.85 -0.13
CA ALA A 73 3.23 2.77 0.06
C ALA A 73 3.75 1.72 1.05
N ASN A 74 2.92 1.31 2.01
CA ASN A 74 3.11 0.03 2.68
C ASN A 74 2.87 -1.12 1.68
N ARG A 75 3.30 -2.35 2.01
CA ARG A 75 3.26 -3.51 1.10
C ARG A 75 1.94 -3.69 0.36
N THR A 76 0.82 -3.50 1.05
CA THR A 76 -0.54 -3.68 0.49
C THR A 76 -1.06 -2.47 -0.31
N GLY A 77 -0.42 -1.30 -0.19
CA GLY A 77 -0.74 -0.11 -0.96
C GLY A 77 0.17 0.11 -2.18
N ARG A 78 1.11 -0.80 -2.45
CA ARG A 78 2.05 -0.65 -3.57
C ARG A 78 1.31 -0.68 -4.90
N GLY A 79 1.73 0.18 -5.83
CA GLY A 79 1.11 0.33 -7.13
C GLY A 79 -0.15 1.19 -7.17
N ILE A 80 -0.65 1.69 -6.03
CA ILE A 80 -1.70 2.73 -6.00
C ILE A 80 -1.21 3.97 -6.74
N LEU A 81 -0.01 4.45 -6.39
CA LEU A 81 0.81 5.25 -7.28
C LEU A 81 1.82 4.29 -7.93
N SER A 82 1.94 4.36 -9.26
CA SER A 82 2.90 3.53 -9.99
C SER A 82 4.33 3.88 -9.60
N ASP A 83 5.18 2.86 -9.41
CA ASP A 83 6.61 3.06 -9.11
C ASP A 83 7.40 3.70 -10.28
N ARG A 84 6.78 3.94 -11.43
CA ARG A 84 7.34 4.77 -12.52
C ARG A 84 7.23 6.27 -12.24
N HIS A 85 6.30 6.67 -11.36
CA HIS A 85 6.11 8.06 -11.01
C HIS A 85 7.21 8.50 -10.04
N TYR A 86 7.88 9.64 -10.27
CA TYR A 86 9.01 10.10 -9.45
C TYR A 86 8.64 10.39 -7.99
N LEU A 87 7.36 10.72 -7.74
CA LEU A 87 6.83 10.85 -6.37
C LEU A 87 6.63 9.49 -5.68
N SER A 88 6.63 8.35 -6.38
CA SER A 88 6.55 7.03 -5.72
C SER A 88 7.90 6.66 -5.12
N MET A 89 7.97 6.68 -3.79
CA MET A 89 9.20 6.47 -3.05
C MET A 89 9.16 5.14 -2.30
N THR A 90 10.30 4.43 -2.29
CA THR A 90 10.43 3.21 -1.49
C THR A 90 10.32 3.53 0.01
N GLN A 91 9.99 2.53 0.82
CA GLN A 91 10.00 2.67 2.30
C GLN A 91 11.35 3.18 2.83
N LEU A 92 12.46 2.81 2.20
CA LEU A 92 13.80 3.25 2.61
C LEU A 92 14.08 4.71 2.22
N ALA A 93 13.64 5.14 1.04
CA ALA A 93 13.70 6.54 0.66
C ALA A 93 12.78 7.39 1.54
N GLY A 94 11.57 6.89 1.82
CA GLY A 94 10.64 7.46 2.79
C GLY A 94 11.28 7.65 4.16
N HIS A 95 11.97 6.65 4.68
CA HIS A 95 12.68 6.75 5.96
C HIS A 95 13.75 7.84 5.95
N ARG A 96 14.49 8.03 4.85
CA ARG A 96 15.48 9.12 4.72
C ARG A 96 14.82 10.51 4.70
N LEU A 97 13.64 10.61 4.09
CA LEU A 97 12.89 11.86 4.00
C LEU A 97 12.12 12.21 5.29
N TRP A 98 11.80 11.19 6.09
CA TRP A 98 10.96 11.30 7.28
C TRP A 98 11.43 12.38 8.26
N ALA A 99 12.74 12.46 8.52
CA ALA A 99 13.30 13.43 9.46
C ALA A 99 13.14 14.90 9.01
N SER A 100 12.86 15.14 7.74
CA SER A 100 12.63 16.49 7.19
C SER A 100 11.15 16.81 6.97
N ALA A 101 10.26 15.85 7.21
CA ALA A 101 8.85 16.02 6.98
C ALA A 101 8.21 16.85 8.08
N ASP A 102 7.31 17.76 7.71
CA ASP A 102 6.54 18.57 8.65
C ASP A 102 5.06 18.19 8.71
N VAL A 103 4.52 17.61 7.63
CA VAL A 103 3.16 17.04 7.60
C VAL A 103 3.15 15.69 6.90
N VAL A 104 2.55 14.67 7.52
CA VAL A 104 2.31 13.36 6.90
C VAL A 104 0.82 13.09 6.83
N LEU A 105 0.33 12.81 5.62
CA LEU A 105 -1.01 12.29 5.38
C LEU A 105 -0.96 10.77 5.31
N ALA A 106 -1.49 10.08 6.31
CA ALA A 106 -1.66 8.64 6.34
C ALA A 106 -3.06 8.26 5.84
N VAL A 107 -3.14 7.45 4.78
CA VAL A 107 -4.41 7.06 4.13
C VAL A 107 -4.55 5.54 4.10
N GLY A 108 -5.59 5.03 4.77
CA GLY A 108 -5.95 3.60 4.76
C GLY A 108 -4.80 2.70 5.21
N THR A 109 -4.03 3.17 6.19
CA THR A 109 -2.80 2.54 6.68
C THR A 109 -2.71 2.66 8.19
N ARG A 110 -2.13 1.64 8.82
CA ARG A 110 -1.80 1.67 10.26
C ARG A 110 -0.63 2.61 10.58
N LEU A 111 0.10 3.09 9.57
CA LEU A 111 1.33 3.89 9.71
C LEU A 111 2.36 3.26 10.68
N GLN A 112 2.35 1.92 10.78
CA GLN A 112 3.09 1.20 11.82
C GLN A 112 4.61 1.33 11.69
N PRO A 113 5.24 1.11 10.51
CA PRO A 113 6.69 1.20 10.41
C PRO A 113 7.24 2.59 10.78
N PRO A 114 6.68 3.72 10.27
CA PRO A 114 7.13 5.05 10.66
C PRO A 114 6.95 5.32 12.16
N ARG A 115 5.75 5.10 12.70
CA ARG A 115 5.44 5.46 14.10
C ARG A 115 6.12 4.58 15.14
N MET A 116 6.53 3.37 14.80
CA MET A 116 7.19 2.46 15.74
C MET A 116 8.71 2.45 15.61
N ASN A 117 9.26 2.69 14.41
CA ASN A 117 10.67 2.38 14.12
C ASN A 117 11.49 3.55 13.58
N TRP A 118 10.86 4.61 13.06
CA TRP A 118 11.60 5.71 12.40
C TRP A 118 11.83 6.90 13.33
N GLY A 119 11.20 6.90 14.51
CA GLY A 119 11.17 8.05 15.42
C GLY A 119 10.20 9.14 14.96
N THR A 120 9.93 10.10 15.81
CA THR A 120 9.09 11.27 15.50
C THR A 120 9.79 12.53 15.98
N ASP A 121 9.83 13.55 15.14
CA ASP A 121 10.03 14.92 15.59
C ASP A 121 8.74 15.37 16.31
N ASP A 122 8.87 16.15 17.38
CA ASP A 122 7.72 16.70 18.11
C ASP A 122 6.93 17.70 17.24
N ASP A 123 7.57 18.29 16.23
CA ASP A 123 6.95 19.24 15.31
C ASP A 123 6.20 18.58 14.14
N LEU A 124 6.39 17.27 13.91
CA LEU A 124 5.76 16.54 12.80
C LEU A 124 4.24 16.41 13.01
N LYS A 125 3.47 16.94 12.06
CA LYS A 125 2.01 16.83 12.05
C LYS A 125 1.52 15.60 11.32
N ILE A 126 0.69 14.79 11.97
CA ILE A 126 0.10 13.59 11.38
C ILE A 126 -1.39 13.82 11.13
N ILE A 127 -1.81 13.69 9.88
CA ILE A 127 -3.21 13.57 9.46
C ILE A 127 -3.45 12.07 9.19
N HIS A 128 -4.43 11.46 9.84
CA HIS A 128 -4.70 10.03 9.70
C HIS A 128 -6.14 9.79 9.28
N LEU A 129 -6.29 9.33 8.03
CA LEU A 129 -7.52 8.90 7.40
C LEU A 129 -7.62 7.37 7.40
N ASP A 130 -8.62 6.85 8.09
CA ASP A 130 -8.98 5.43 8.06
C ASP A 130 -10.49 5.25 8.19
N ILE A 131 -11.03 4.17 7.63
CA ILE A 131 -12.46 3.86 7.76
C ILE A 131 -12.78 3.32 9.17
N ASP A 132 -11.80 2.68 9.81
CA ASP A 132 -11.93 2.14 11.16
C ASP A 132 -11.39 3.14 12.20
N PRO A 133 -12.26 3.74 13.05
CA PRO A 133 -11.83 4.69 14.08
C PRO A 133 -10.87 4.08 15.12
N VAL A 134 -10.85 2.75 15.28
CA VAL A 134 -9.92 2.07 16.18
C VAL A 134 -8.49 2.11 15.63
N GLU A 135 -8.32 1.97 14.32
CA GLU A 135 -6.99 1.95 13.70
C GLU A 135 -6.29 3.32 13.78
N ILE A 136 -7.05 4.41 13.70
CA ILE A 136 -6.54 5.80 13.75
C ILE A 136 -5.73 6.08 15.02
N LYS A 137 -6.17 5.55 16.17
CA LYS A 137 -5.55 5.83 17.49
C LYS A 137 -4.74 4.66 18.03
N ARG A 138 -4.63 3.56 17.29
CA ARG A 138 -4.04 2.30 17.76
C ARG A 138 -2.58 2.45 18.19
N ILE A 139 -1.80 3.26 17.48
CA ILE A 139 -0.36 3.42 17.72
C ILE A 139 -0.05 4.73 18.45
N ALA A 140 -0.58 5.84 17.94
CA ALA A 140 -0.45 7.16 18.57
C ALA A 140 -1.61 8.05 18.12
N THR A 141 -1.90 9.10 18.88
CA THR A 141 -2.92 10.10 18.49
C THR A 141 -2.39 10.93 17.31
N PRO A 142 -3.14 11.10 16.21
CA PRO A 142 -2.79 12.04 15.15
C PRO A 142 -3.21 13.47 15.53
N ASP A 143 -2.63 14.47 14.88
CA ASP A 143 -3.06 15.88 15.02
C ASP A 143 -4.45 16.10 14.40
N VAL A 144 -4.74 15.42 13.28
CA VAL A 144 -6.06 15.39 12.66
C VAL A 144 -6.47 13.94 12.37
N ALA A 145 -7.63 13.54 12.88
CA ALA A 145 -8.23 12.23 12.63
C ALA A 145 -9.41 12.39 11.68
N ILE A 146 -9.44 11.62 10.59
CA ILE A 146 -10.58 11.58 9.66
C ILE A 146 -11.09 10.13 9.59
N VAL A 147 -12.32 9.93 10.05
CA VAL A 147 -13.00 8.63 9.94
C VAL A 147 -13.83 8.65 8.67
N GLY A 148 -13.46 7.87 7.66
CA GLY A 148 -14.17 7.86 6.38
C GLY A 148 -13.56 6.91 5.35
N ASP A 149 -14.32 6.65 4.28
CA ASP A 149 -13.82 5.92 3.12
C ASP A 149 -12.85 6.80 2.33
N ALA A 150 -11.66 6.28 2.01
CA ALA A 150 -10.67 7.02 1.24
C ALA A 150 -11.18 7.42 -0.16
N GLN A 151 -12.14 6.70 -0.74
CA GLN A 151 -12.76 7.05 -2.02
C GLN A 151 -13.58 8.33 -1.94
N ASP A 152 -14.16 8.63 -0.77
CA ASP A 152 -14.99 9.82 -0.57
C ASP A 152 -14.14 11.01 -0.08
N ILE A 153 -13.21 10.73 0.85
CA ILE A 153 -12.39 11.78 1.48
C ILE A 153 -11.28 12.29 0.56
N MET A 154 -10.58 11.42 -0.18
CA MET A 154 -9.43 11.87 -0.98
C MET A 154 -9.79 12.87 -2.08
N PRO A 155 -10.86 12.69 -2.87
CA PRO A 155 -11.29 13.70 -3.84
C PRO A 155 -11.69 15.02 -3.18
N ALA A 156 -12.38 14.97 -2.04
CA ALA A 156 -12.76 16.16 -1.29
C ALA A 156 -11.53 16.91 -0.76
N LEU A 157 -10.50 16.18 -0.32
CA LEU A 157 -9.24 16.75 0.13
C LEU A 157 -8.45 17.39 -1.01
N VAL A 158 -8.44 16.79 -2.20
CA VAL A 158 -7.86 17.38 -3.42
C VAL A 158 -8.51 18.73 -3.73
N ASP A 159 -9.85 18.79 -3.74
CA ASP A 159 -10.59 20.03 -3.99
C ASP A 159 -10.31 21.09 -2.91
N ALA A 160 -10.34 20.71 -1.64
CA ALA A 160 -10.10 21.62 -0.53
C ALA A 160 -8.66 22.18 -0.54
N VAL A 161 -7.65 21.35 -0.80
CA VAL A 161 -6.24 21.80 -0.91
C VAL A 161 -6.04 22.66 -2.15
N GLY A 162 -6.65 22.31 -3.29
CA GLY A 162 -6.54 23.08 -4.54
C GLY A 162 -7.06 24.51 -4.42
N LYS A 163 -8.04 24.75 -3.53
CA LYS A 163 -8.54 26.10 -3.21
C LYS A 163 -7.55 26.93 -2.38
N LEU A 164 -6.65 26.28 -1.63
CA LEU A 164 -5.74 26.92 -0.68
C LEU A 164 -4.32 27.08 -1.23
N ALA A 165 -3.86 26.17 -2.08
CA ALA A 165 -2.49 26.13 -2.58
C ALA A 165 -2.47 25.93 -4.11
N PRO A 166 -2.08 26.94 -4.91
CA PRO A 166 -2.01 26.83 -6.36
C PRO A 166 -0.71 26.13 -6.81
N GLY A 167 -0.58 24.83 -6.50
CA GLY A 167 0.53 23.98 -6.93
C GLY A 167 1.91 24.36 -6.36
N ARG A 168 2.87 23.44 -6.44
CA ARG A 168 4.24 23.65 -5.96
C ARG A 168 5.27 23.38 -7.04
N ALA A 169 6.44 24.01 -6.91
CA ALA A 169 7.57 23.75 -7.79
C ALA A 169 8.01 22.28 -7.70
N SER A 170 8.37 21.70 -8.84
CA SER A 170 8.75 20.28 -8.91
C SER A 170 9.90 19.96 -7.97
N ARG A 171 9.79 18.81 -7.28
CA ARG A 171 10.85 18.22 -6.45
C ARG A 171 11.50 17.00 -7.10
N GLU A 172 11.32 16.83 -8.41
CA GLU A 172 11.76 15.63 -9.13
C GLU A 172 13.25 15.34 -8.97
N ASP A 173 14.13 16.32 -9.19
CA ASP A 173 15.58 16.12 -9.07
C ASP A 173 15.99 15.71 -7.65
N GLU A 174 15.40 16.34 -6.63
CA GLU A 174 15.65 16.04 -5.22
C GLU A 174 15.25 14.59 -4.89
N LEU A 175 14.02 14.20 -5.24
CA LEU A 175 13.47 12.89 -4.91
C LEU A 175 14.14 11.78 -5.74
N ALA A 176 14.46 12.04 -7.00
CA ALA A 176 15.22 11.13 -7.85
C ALA A 176 16.61 10.87 -7.28
N ALA A 177 17.30 11.89 -6.75
CA ALA A 177 18.59 11.71 -6.10
C ALA A 177 18.49 10.84 -4.83
N VAL A 178 17.47 11.05 -4.00
CA VAL A 178 17.24 10.22 -2.80
C VAL A 178 16.95 8.77 -3.17
N GLN A 179 16.05 8.53 -4.11
CA GLN A 179 15.69 7.18 -4.57
C GLN A 179 16.87 6.49 -5.24
N GLY A 180 17.64 7.20 -6.08
CA GLY A 180 18.86 6.70 -6.72
C GLY A 180 19.91 6.27 -5.70
N GLY A 181 20.18 7.10 -4.70
CA GLY A 181 21.12 6.75 -3.62
C GLY A 181 20.63 5.62 -2.70
N VAL A 182 19.32 5.36 -2.64
CA VAL A 182 18.78 4.14 -1.99
C VAL A 182 19.02 2.94 -2.89
N HIS A 183 18.76 3.05 -4.19
CA HIS A 183 18.95 1.98 -5.15
C HIS A 183 20.41 1.50 -5.21
N GLU A 184 21.37 2.42 -5.28
CA GLU A 184 22.81 2.11 -5.24
C GLU A 184 23.21 1.36 -3.97
N MET A 185 22.70 1.82 -2.81
CA MET A 185 22.94 1.16 -1.54
C MET A 185 22.37 -0.27 -1.51
N LEU A 186 21.20 -0.51 -2.10
CA LEU A 186 20.62 -1.85 -2.21
C LEU A 186 21.46 -2.74 -3.13
N LEU A 187 21.94 -2.22 -4.27
CA LEU A 187 22.81 -2.97 -5.18
C LEU A 187 24.11 -3.41 -4.51
N ASP A 188 24.74 -2.52 -3.72
CA ASP A 188 25.96 -2.80 -2.97
C ASP A 188 25.75 -3.86 -1.88
N ARG A 189 24.66 -3.75 -1.11
CA ARG A 189 24.47 -4.56 0.11
C ARG A 189 23.69 -5.85 -0.06
N LEU A 190 22.84 -5.96 -1.09
CA LEU A 190 21.87 -7.05 -1.25
C LEU A 190 22.08 -7.86 -2.53
N GLY A 191 23.30 -7.86 -3.08
CA GLY A 191 23.69 -8.86 -4.08
C GLY A 191 23.86 -10.25 -3.44
N PRO A 192 23.38 -11.34 -4.07
CA PRO A 192 22.86 -11.46 -5.44
C PRO A 192 21.35 -11.21 -5.60
N GLN A 193 20.59 -11.03 -4.53
CA GLN A 193 19.12 -10.96 -4.57
C GLN A 193 18.62 -9.83 -5.46
N MET A 194 19.29 -8.68 -5.48
CA MET A 194 18.95 -7.57 -6.39
C MET A 194 19.01 -7.98 -7.87
N ALA A 195 19.99 -8.81 -8.25
CA ALA A 195 20.11 -9.31 -9.61
C ALA A 195 18.93 -10.24 -9.97
N TRP A 196 18.48 -11.06 -9.02
CA TRP A 196 17.29 -11.90 -9.21
C TRP A 196 16.04 -11.05 -9.36
N ILE A 197 15.81 -10.06 -8.49
CA ILE A 197 14.66 -9.17 -8.59
C ILE A 197 14.62 -8.44 -9.94
N LYS A 198 15.78 -7.99 -10.44
CA LYS A 198 15.87 -7.38 -11.78
C LYS A 198 15.38 -8.33 -12.87
N VAL A 199 15.91 -9.55 -12.92
CA VAL A 199 15.50 -10.55 -13.93
C VAL A 199 14.01 -10.90 -13.80
N LEU A 200 13.52 -11.04 -12.56
CA LEU A 200 12.10 -11.33 -12.32
C LEU A 200 11.19 -10.17 -12.75
N ARG A 201 11.62 -8.92 -12.58
CA ARG A 201 10.86 -7.75 -13.06
C ARG A 201 10.85 -7.67 -14.58
N GLU A 202 11.96 -7.98 -15.24
CA GLU A 202 12.06 -8.05 -16.70
C GLU A 202 11.20 -9.17 -17.31
N ALA A 203 11.04 -10.29 -16.59
CA ALA A 203 10.22 -11.41 -17.01
C ALA A 203 8.72 -11.26 -16.67
N LEU A 204 8.37 -10.33 -15.78
CA LEU A 204 6.99 -10.08 -15.35
C LEU A 204 6.39 -8.94 -16.18
N ASP A 205 5.20 -9.15 -16.73
CA ASP A 205 4.44 -8.14 -17.45
C ASP A 205 4.14 -6.91 -16.58
N ASP A 206 3.96 -5.74 -17.22
CA ASP A 206 3.67 -4.49 -16.51
C ASP A 206 2.35 -4.56 -15.70
N ASP A 207 1.40 -5.40 -16.11
CA ASP A 207 0.17 -5.69 -15.38
C ASP A 207 0.23 -7.02 -14.61
N GLY A 208 1.37 -7.70 -14.59
CA GLY A 208 1.56 -8.96 -13.88
C GLY A 208 1.44 -8.82 -12.36
N ILE A 209 1.03 -9.91 -11.72
CA ILE A 209 0.89 -10.02 -10.26
C ILE A 209 2.13 -10.69 -9.70
N PHE A 210 2.81 -10.01 -8.81
CA PHE A 210 3.92 -10.57 -8.04
C PHE A 210 3.42 -11.05 -6.68
N VAL A 211 3.78 -12.27 -6.28
CA VAL A 211 3.45 -12.84 -4.98
C VAL A 211 4.73 -13.12 -4.21
N ASP A 212 4.91 -12.44 -3.07
CA ASP A 212 6.04 -12.67 -2.17
C ASP A 212 5.81 -13.88 -1.24
N GLU A 213 6.89 -14.27 -0.55
CA GLU A 213 6.89 -15.27 0.51
C GLU A 213 7.88 -14.81 1.60
N LEU A 214 7.79 -15.35 2.80
CA LEU A 214 8.60 -14.99 3.97
C LEU A 214 10.01 -15.58 3.87
N THR A 215 10.81 -15.04 2.95
CA THR A 215 12.14 -15.53 2.61
C THR A 215 13.09 -14.37 2.35
N GLN A 216 14.40 -14.62 2.28
CA GLN A 216 15.38 -13.56 2.00
C GLN A 216 15.09 -12.83 0.68
N VAL A 217 14.81 -13.55 -0.41
CA VAL A 217 14.44 -12.92 -1.69
C VAL A 217 13.08 -12.19 -1.60
N GLY A 218 12.15 -12.71 -0.79
CA GLY A 218 10.89 -12.03 -0.47
C GLY A 218 11.07 -10.73 0.29
N TYR A 219 12.00 -10.68 1.23
CA TYR A 219 12.30 -9.44 1.96
C TYR A 219 12.91 -8.38 1.08
N VAL A 220 13.82 -8.77 0.17
CA VAL A 220 14.41 -7.84 -0.79
C VAL A 220 13.35 -7.33 -1.78
N SER A 221 12.45 -8.18 -2.27
CA SER A 221 11.39 -7.77 -3.20
C SER A 221 10.50 -6.65 -2.65
N ARG A 222 10.25 -6.61 -1.33
CA ARG A 222 9.43 -5.57 -0.67
C ARG A 222 9.98 -4.16 -0.83
N VAL A 223 11.29 -4.02 -1.03
CA VAL A 223 11.96 -2.72 -1.21
C VAL A 223 12.52 -2.53 -2.62
N ALA A 224 12.62 -3.60 -3.42
CA ALA A 224 13.33 -3.56 -4.70
C ALA A 224 12.48 -3.94 -5.92
N MET A 225 11.39 -4.71 -5.78
CA MET A 225 10.58 -5.16 -6.93
C MET A 225 9.61 -4.05 -7.35
N PRO A 226 9.75 -3.36 -8.50
CA PRO A 226 8.84 -2.29 -8.89
C PRO A 226 7.41 -2.80 -9.15
N VAL A 227 6.41 -2.00 -8.75
CA VAL A 227 4.97 -2.32 -8.87
C VAL A 227 4.26 -1.15 -9.55
N TYR A 228 3.55 -1.44 -10.64
CA TYR A 228 2.98 -0.39 -11.51
C TYR A 228 1.46 -0.29 -11.45
N ARG A 229 0.79 -1.24 -10.79
CA ARG A 229 -0.67 -1.28 -10.66
C ARG A 229 -1.08 -1.69 -9.25
N PRO A 230 -2.22 -1.19 -8.74
CA PRO A 230 -2.77 -1.66 -7.48
C PRO A 230 -3.03 -3.17 -7.53
N ARG A 231 -3.13 -3.82 -6.36
CA ARG A 231 -3.47 -5.26 -6.24
C ARG A 231 -2.55 -6.19 -7.06
N SER A 232 -1.31 -5.77 -7.29
CA SER A 232 -0.32 -6.49 -8.13
C SER A 232 0.92 -6.92 -7.35
N PHE A 233 0.96 -6.65 -6.04
CA PHE A 233 2.00 -7.13 -5.12
C PHE A 233 1.31 -7.77 -3.91
N LEU A 234 1.21 -9.09 -3.93
CA LEU A 234 0.52 -9.87 -2.89
C LEU A 234 1.54 -10.44 -1.90
N THR A 235 1.16 -10.44 -0.62
CA THR A 235 2.00 -10.91 0.48
C THR A 235 1.11 -11.55 1.55
N SER A 236 1.66 -12.28 2.52
CA SER A 236 0.91 -12.65 3.74
C SER A 236 0.67 -11.49 4.71
N ALA A 237 0.94 -10.26 4.28
CA ALA A 237 0.65 -9.00 4.95
C ALA A 237 1.07 -9.01 6.42
N TYR A 238 0.12 -8.75 7.33
CA TYR A 238 0.36 -8.69 8.77
C TYR A 238 0.60 -10.06 9.40
N GLN A 239 0.04 -11.14 8.85
CA GLN A 239 0.13 -12.48 9.45
C GLN A 239 1.56 -13.04 9.35
N GLY A 240 2.27 -12.74 8.27
CA GLY A 240 3.68 -13.12 8.14
C GLY A 240 3.92 -14.64 8.17
N THR A 241 2.99 -15.43 7.63
CA THR A 241 3.08 -16.90 7.62
C THR A 241 3.93 -17.41 6.45
N LEU A 242 4.71 -18.47 6.72
CA LEU A 242 5.37 -19.28 5.69
C LEU A 242 4.33 -20.10 4.90
N GLY A 243 4.62 -20.38 3.63
CA GLY A 243 3.81 -21.23 2.76
C GLY A 243 2.70 -20.50 2.01
N CYS A 244 2.52 -19.20 2.22
CA CYS A 244 1.50 -18.40 1.55
C CYS A 244 1.72 -18.26 0.03
N GLY A 245 2.97 -18.26 -0.44
CA GLY A 245 3.36 -17.84 -1.78
C GLY A 245 2.69 -18.66 -2.88
N LEU A 246 2.96 -19.96 -2.95
CA LEU A 246 2.41 -20.84 -3.99
C LEU A 246 0.87 -20.86 -3.98
N ALA A 247 0.25 -21.07 -2.83
CA ALA A 247 -1.21 -21.14 -2.73
C ALA A 247 -1.88 -19.81 -3.11
N THR A 248 -1.31 -18.68 -2.67
CA THR A 248 -1.81 -17.33 -3.04
C THR A 248 -1.66 -17.10 -4.53
N ALA A 249 -0.58 -17.56 -5.15
CA ALA A 249 -0.36 -17.42 -6.59
C ALA A 249 -1.34 -18.23 -7.42
N ILE A 250 -1.67 -19.45 -7.00
CA ILE A 250 -2.73 -20.27 -7.62
C ILE A 250 -4.07 -19.51 -7.55
N GLY A 251 -4.45 -19.02 -6.37
CA GLY A 251 -5.68 -18.22 -6.21
C GLY A 251 -5.69 -16.95 -7.07
N ALA A 252 -4.57 -16.22 -7.11
CA ALA A 252 -4.43 -15.01 -7.92
C ALA A 252 -4.58 -15.32 -9.42
N LYS A 253 -4.02 -16.44 -9.90
CA LYS A 253 -4.13 -16.87 -11.29
C LYS A 253 -5.55 -17.32 -11.64
N ILE A 254 -6.24 -18.02 -10.76
CA ILE A 254 -7.66 -18.39 -10.93
C ILE A 254 -8.53 -17.13 -11.03
N ALA A 255 -8.30 -16.14 -10.16
CA ALA A 255 -9.06 -14.89 -10.17
C ALA A 255 -8.69 -13.96 -11.34
N ASN A 256 -7.50 -14.10 -11.92
CA ASN A 256 -6.98 -13.26 -13.00
C ASN A 256 -6.38 -14.15 -14.11
N PRO A 257 -7.21 -14.90 -14.86
CA PRO A 257 -6.72 -15.89 -15.80
C PRO A 257 -5.84 -15.31 -16.91
N ASP A 258 -6.05 -14.04 -17.28
CA ASP A 258 -5.32 -13.38 -18.37
C ASP A 258 -4.03 -12.68 -17.92
N ARG A 259 -3.85 -12.46 -16.61
CA ARG A 259 -2.65 -11.77 -16.09
C ARG A 259 -1.55 -12.78 -15.78
N GLN A 260 -0.30 -12.41 -16.04
CA GLN A 260 0.84 -13.21 -15.59
C GLN A 260 0.91 -13.16 -14.06
N VAL A 261 1.17 -14.31 -13.42
CA VAL A 261 1.38 -14.40 -11.97
C VAL A 261 2.75 -15.01 -11.73
N LEU A 262 3.58 -14.32 -10.97
CA LEU A 262 4.92 -14.77 -10.60
C LEU A 262 5.01 -14.82 -9.08
N SER A 263 5.26 -16.02 -8.56
CA SER A 263 5.46 -16.26 -7.13
C SER A 263 6.93 -16.53 -6.85
N ILE A 264 7.52 -15.78 -5.93
CA ILE A 264 8.84 -16.10 -5.41
C ILE A 264 8.69 -16.93 -4.15
N ASN A 265 9.36 -18.07 -4.11
CA ASN A 265 9.34 -18.96 -2.96
C ASN A 265 10.78 -19.32 -2.61
N GLY A 266 11.10 -19.27 -1.33
CA GLY A 266 12.28 -19.93 -0.78
C GLY A 266 11.93 -21.37 -0.46
N ASP A 267 12.95 -22.22 -0.39
CA ASP A 267 12.83 -23.65 -0.10
C ASP A 267 11.97 -23.96 1.13
N GLY A 268 12.25 -23.33 2.27
CA GLY A 268 11.53 -23.57 3.52
C GLY A 268 10.04 -23.22 3.42
N GLY A 269 9.70 -22.05 2.86
CA GLY A 269 8.31 -21.65 2.67
C GLY A 269 7.58 -22.50 1.64
N PHE A 270 8.25 -22.81 0.52
CA PHE A 270 7.70 -23.64 -0.55
C PHE A 270 7.27 -25.03 -0.05
N MET A 271 8.09 -25.65 0.79
CA MET A 271 7.84 -27.01 1.28
C MET A 271 6.59 -27.15 2.15
N TYR A 272 6.04 -26.06 2.71
CA TYR A 272 4.76 -26.11 3.43
C TYR A 272 3.59 -26.48 2.50
N ASN A 273 3.64 -26.05 1.23
CA ASN A 273 2.55 -26.19 0.29
C ASN A 273 2.96 -26.79 -1.06
N VAL A 274 4.11 -27.46 -1.15
CA VAL A 274 4.63 -28.06 -2.40
C VAL A 274 3.63 -29.01 -3.07
N GLN A 275 2.78 -29.69 -2.28
CA GLN A 275 1.71 -30.54 -2.78
C GLN A 275 0.69 -29.80 -3.66
N GLU A 276 0.54 -28.48 -3.48
CA GLU A 276 -0.37 -27.65 -4.28
C GLU A 276 0.12 -27.45 -5.72
N LEU A 277 1.35 -27.85 -6.06
CA LEU A 277 1.74 -28.01 -7.46
C LEU A 277 0.79 -28.96 -8.20
N ALA A 278 0.26 -29.99 -7.53
CA ALA A 278 -0.73 -30.88 -8.12
C ALA A 278 -2.06 -30.16 -8.41
N THR A 279 -2.39 -29.10 -7.66
CA THR A 279 -3.54 -28.22 -7.93
C THR A 279 -3.26 -27.32 -9.12
N ALA A 280 -2.05 -26.78 -9.24
CA ALA A 280 -1.67 -25.89 -10.34
C ALA A 280 -1.62 -26.56 -11.72
N VAL A 281 -1.42 -27.88 -11.77
CA VAL A 281 -1.32 -28.66 -13.02
C VAL A 281 -2.67 -29.21 -13.49
N LYS A 282 -3.65 -29.34 -12.58
CA LYS A 282 -4.99 -29.86 -12.90
C LYS A 282 -5.87 -28.80 -13.55
#